data_AF-A0AAN6H365-F1
#
_entry.id   AF-A0AAN6H365-F1
#
_cell.length_a   1.000
_cell.length_b   1.000
_cell.length_c   1.000
_cell.angle_alpha   90.00
_cell.angle_beta   90.00
_cell.angle_gamma   90.00
#
_symmetry.space_group_name_H-M   'P 1'
#
loop_
_entity.id
_entity.type
_entity.pdbx_description
1 polymer ?
#
loop_
_entity_poly.entity_id
_entity_poly.type
_entity_poly.pdbx_seq_one_letter_code
_entity_poly.pdbx_strand_id
1 'polypeptide(L)'
;MEKGALPASGSQRAPAQPPNGRKKRPLFEMASLCFMLIGIFLWAGGWLAPVRTASKALSETPLIDGHNDLLILVRAIYGNRIYDANFTKPFEEGGMYGHFDLPRAKAGKMGGAFWSAFVPCPTEEGFANEIYAPYVRATLEQIDLFGRLAEEYPKYFTLARSAKEAEHNFYKEGKLISPLAIEGLHQIGNSLSTLRLYHQLGVRYATLTWNCHNLYADAAVVSVNGESVASKPYHGGVSKAGHDLILEMNRLGMIVDLSHVSVDTMRDVLGGSPEKGWNGSIAPPIFSHSSAKALCPHPRNVPDDILQLIKKRNGVVMVNFSPDFVSCRAGNASTGLPDFVEETNTIEHVVEHIMHIG
;
A
#
# COMPACT_ATOMS: atom_id res chain seq x y z
N MET A 1 69.92 13.94 -52.12
CA MET A 1 68.65 14.03 -52.87
C MET A 1 68.79 13.18 -54.12
N GLU A 2 68.40 11.92 -54.07
CA GLU A 2 68.42 11.00 -55.23
C GLU A 2 67.16 10.12 -55.17
N LYS A 3 66.30 10.20 -56.21
CA LYS A 3 66.13 9.21 -57.30
C LYS A 3 65.68 7.84 -56.75
N GLY A 4 64.50 7.28 -56.99
CA GLY A 4 63.63 7.28 -58.18
C GLY A 4 63.78 5.94 -58.91
N ALA A 5 62.76 5.06 -58.88
CA ALA A 5 62.36 4.11 -59.95
C ALA A 5 61.39 2.99 -59.49
N LEU A 6 60.27 2.87 -60.22
CA LEU A 6 59.43 1.66 -60.45
C LEU A 6 60.06 0.86 -61.63
N PRO A 7 59.74 -0.44 -61.98
CA PRO A 7 58.37 -0.88 -62.34
C PRO A 7 57.99 -2.41 -62.31
N ALA A 8 56.67 -2.64 -62.43
CA ALA A 8 55.89 -3.60 -63.25
C ALA A 8 56.07 -5.15 -63.32
N SER A 9 54.89 -5.81 -63.22
CA SER A 9 54.33 -6.89 -64.07
C SER A 9 54.51 -8.38 -63.69
N GLY A 10 53.45 -9.18 -63.96
CA GLY A 10 53.56 -10.64 -64.15
C GLY A 10 52.37 -11.49 -63.66
N SER A 11 51.60 -12.06 -64.59
CA SER A 11 50.45 -12.96 -64.35
C SER A 11 50.77 -14.45 -64.58
N GLN A 12 49.94 -15.34 -64.02
CA GLN A 12 49.48 -16.66 -64.51
C GLN A 12 49.91 -17.98 -63.80
N ARG A 13 48.83 -18.74 -63.49
CA ARG A 13 48.59 -20.21 -63.56
C ARG A 13 49.10 -21.17 -62.46
N ALA A 14 48.13 -21.99 -62.02
CA ALA A 14 48.22 -23.12 -61.08
C ALA A 14 48.81 -24.40 -61.72
N PRO A 15 49.09 -25.45 -60.91
CA PRO A 15 48.28 -26.68 -61.07
C PRO A 15 48.03 -27.55 -59.81
N ALA A 16 46.91 -28.29 -59.89
CA ALA A 16 46.62 -29.67 -59.45
C ALA A 16 46.73 -30.14 -57.97
N GLN A 17 45.59 -30.63 -57.45
CA GLN A 17 45.48 -31.64 -56.36
C GLN A 17 45.78 -33.06 -56.88
N PRO A 18 46.02 -34.05 -55.99
CA PRO A 18 44.97 -35.06 -55.71
C PRO A 18 44.96 -35.52 -54.22
N PRO A 19 44.27 -36.61 -53.77
CA PRO A 19 42.94 -36.51 -53.17
C PRO A 19 42.79 -37.17 -51.77
N ASN A 20 41.60 -37.00 -51.20
CA ASN A 20 40.88 -37.89 -50.27
C ASN A 20 41.45 -38.22 -48.88
N GLY A 21 40.83 -37.61 -47.88
CA GLY A 21 40.70 -38.16 -46.53
C GLY A 21 39.40 -37.70 -45.87
N ARG A 22 38.26 -38.34 -46.20
CA ARG A 22 36.98 -38.14 -45.48
C ARG A 22 37.15 -38.59 -44.02
N LYS A 23 37.39 -37.66 -43.10
CA LYS A 23 37.06 -37.87 -41.67
C LYS A 23 35.59 -37.50 -41.48
N LYS A 24 34.76 -38.52 -41.22
CA LYS A 24 33.36 -38.38 -40.79
C LYS A 24 33.33 -37.51 -39.53
N ARG A 25 32.67 -36.36 -39.56
CA ARG A 25 32.26 -35.64 -38.34
C ARG A 25 31.12 -36.44 -37.71
N PRO A 26 31.15 -36.72 -36.40
CA PRO A 26 30.09 -37.49 -35.76
C PRO A 26 28.82 -36.64 -35.68
N LEU A 27 27.69 -37.29 -35.90
CA LEU A 27 26.31 -36.76 -35.89
C LEU A 27 25.84 -36.31 -34.49
N PHE A 28 26.76 -35.96 -33.58
CA PHE A 28 26.50 -35.80 -32.15
C PHE A 28 26.33 -34.34 -31.68
N GLU A 29 26.64 -33.33 -32.51
CA GLU A 29 26.50 -31.92 -32.10
C GLU A 29 25.11 -31.31 -32.32
N MET A 30 24.23 -31.91 -33.15
CA MET A 30 22.88 -31.36 -33.37
C MET A 30 21.85 -31.79 -32.33
N ALA A 31 22.10 -32.87 -31.58
CA ALA A 31 21.20 -33.30 -30.51
C ALA A 31 21.31 -32.39 -29.26
N SER A 32 22.53 -31.97 -28.88
CA SER A 32 22.74 -31.12 -27.69
C SER A 32 22.15 -29.71 -27.83
N LEU A 33 22.12 -29.14 -29.04
CA LEU A 33 21.51 -27.82 -29.26
C LEU A 33 19.98 -27.86 -29.13
N CYS A 34 19.36 -28.98 -29.55
CA CYS A 34 17.91 -29.16 -29.44
C CYS A 34 17.47 -29.38 -27.98
N PHE A 35 18.25 -30.12 -27.19
CA PHE A 35 17.99 -30.28 -25.75
C PHE A 35 18.20 -28.98 -24.95
N MET A 36 19.16 -28.12 -25.31
CA MET A 36 19.28 -26.78 -24.70
C MET A 36 18.09 -25.89 -25.03
N LEU A 37 17.62 -25.86 -26.28
CA LEU A 37 16.48 -25.03 -26.68
C LEU A 37 15.15 -25.50 -26.09
N ILE A 38 14.93 -26.82 -25.99
CA ILE A 38 13.74 -27.39 -25.32
C ILE A 38 13.81 -27.17 -23.80
N GLY A 39 15.00 -27.27 -23.20
CA GLY A 39 15.23 -26.94 -21.80
C GLY A 39 14.93 -25.48 -21.48
N ILE A 40 15.36 -24.54 -22.32
CA ILE A 40 15.08 -23.10 -22.18
C ILE A 40 13.57 -22.80 -22.36
N PHE A 41 12.89 -23.47 -23.31
CA PHE A 41 11.44 -23.29 -23.52
C PHE A 41 10.59 -23.86 -22.38
N LEU A 42 10.97 -25.03 -21.83
CA LEU A 42 10.28 -25.62 -20.68
C LEU A 42 10.55 -24.84 -19.38
N TRP A 43 11.75 -24.26 -19.22
CA TRP A 43 12.07 -23.42 -18.08
C TRP A 43 11.35 -22.07 -18.14
N ALA A 44 11.33 -21.39 -19.29
CA ALA A 44 10.60 -20.14 -19.48
C ALA A 44 9.06 -20.32 -19.37
N GLY A 45 8.53 -21.45 -19.85
CA GLY A 45 7.10 -21.77 -19.75
C GLY A 45 6.58 -21.92 -18.31
N GLY A 46 7.44 -22.36 -17.39
CA GLY A 46 7.11 -22.50 -15.97
C GLY A 46 6.93 -21.16 -15.23
N TRP A 47 7.74 -20.14 -15.54
CA TRP A 47 7.63 -18.80 -14.94
C TRP A 47 6.54 -17.94 -15.58
N LEU A 48 6.25 -18.16 -16.86
CA LEU A 48 5.19 -17.43 -17.59
C LEU A 48 3.78 -17.83 -17.13
N ALA A 49 3.58 -19.05 -16.64
CA ALA A 49 2.27 -19.54 -16.23
C ALA A 49 1.71 -18.81 -14.98
N PRO A 50 2.45 -18.66 -13.85
CA PRO A 50 1.99 -17.88 -12.70
C PRO A 50 1.71 -16.42 -13.03
N VAL A 51 2.60 -15.76 -13.77
CA VAL A 51 2.42 -14.35 -14.17
C VAL A 51 1.19 -14.19 -15.06
N ARG A 52 0.96 -15.10 -16.00
CA ARG A 52 -0.24 -15.09 -16.84
C ARG A 52 -1.51 -15.31 -16.03
N THR A 53 -1.48 -16.22 -15.06
CA THR A 53 -2.61 -16.49 -14.16
C THR A 53 -2.93 -15.25 -13.31
N ALA A 54 -1.93 -14.67 -12.65
CA ALA A 54 -2.09 -13.44 -11.86
C ALA A 54 -2.59 -12.28 -12.74
N SER A 55 -1.99 -12.10 -13.91
CA SER A 55 -2.37 -11.10 -14.91
C SER A 55 -3.82 -11.25 -15.37
N LYS A 56 -4.31 -12.48 -15.54
CA LYS A 56 -5.71 -12.76 -15.86
C LYS A 56 -6.63 -12.46 -14.67
N ALA A 57 -6.28 -12.93 -13.48
CA ALA A 57 -7.05 -12.66 -12.26
C ALA A 57 -7.23 -11.15 -12.03
N LEU A 58 -6.15 -10.38 -12.13
CA LEU A 58 -6.17 -8.92 -11.98
C LEU A 58 -6.96 -8.18 -13.09
N SER A 59 -7.16 -8.81 -14.25
CA SER A 59 -8.00 -8.23 -15.31
C SER A 59 -9.49 -8.48 -15.11
N GLU A 60 -9.85 -9.50 -14.34
CA GLU A 60 -11.24 -9.88 -14.06
C GLU A 60 -11.68 -9.39 -12.67
N THR A 61 -10.75 -9.25 -11.73
CA THR A 61 -10.97 -8.79 -10.35
C THR A 61 -9.99 -7.65 -10.04
N PRO A 62 -10.45 -6.40 -9.87
CA PRO A 62 -9.57 -5.28 -9.56
C PRO A 62 -8.86 -5.49 -8.22
N LEU A 63 -7.54 -5.27 -8.19
CA LEU A 63 -6.82 -5.10 -6.94
C LEU A 63 -7.17 -3.73 -6.36
N ILE A 64 -7.84 -3.72 -5.21
CA ILE A 64 -8.18 -2.51 -4.46
C ILE A 64 -7.27 -2.45 -3.24
N ASP A 65 -6.33 -1.52 -3.27
CA ASP A 65 -5.40 -1.30 -2.16
C ASP A 65 -6.11 -0.56 -1.01
N GLY A 66 -5.80 -0.94 0.23
CA GLY A 66 -6.48 -0.46 1.41
C GLY A 66 -6.07 0.91 1.90
N HIS A 67 -4.88 1.38 1.53
CA HIS A 67 -4.32 2.62 2.05
C HIS A 67 -3.12 3.10 1.21
N ASN A 68 -3.27 4.22 0.52
CA ASN A 68 -2.19 4.83 -0.26
C ASN A 68 -1.95 6.29 0.11
N ASP A 69 -0.69 6.58 0.43
CA ASP A 69 -0.18 7.87 0.91
C ASP A 69 0.27 8.83 -0.22
N LEU A 70 -0.35 8.74 -1.40
CA LEU A 70 -0.07 9.67 -2.51
C LEU A 70 -0.22 11.14 -2.07
N LEU A 71 -1.26 11.47 -1.30
CA LEU A 71 -1.59 12.86 -0.96
C LEU A 71 -0.55 13.49 -0.02
N ILE A 72 -0.06 12.75 0.98
CA ILE A 72 1.02 13.23 1.85
C ILE A 72 2.29 13.49 1.03
N LEU A 73 2.62 12.61 0.07
CA LEU A 73 3.80 12.80 -0.78
C LEU A 73 3.65 14.02 -1.68
N VAL A 74 2.46 14.22 -2.26
CA VAL A 74 2.16 15.40 -3.07
C VAL A 74 2.24 16.70 -2.25
N ARG A 75 1.76 16.69 -1.01
CA ARG A 75 1.93 17.81 -0.08
C ARG A 75 3.40 18.07 0.23
N ALA A 76 4.14 17.04 0.62
CA ALA A 76 5.50 17.17 1.12
C ALA A 76 6.51 17.59 0.03
N ILE A 77 6.40 17.00 -1.16
CA ILE A 77 7.37 17.22 -2.24
C ILE A 77 6.97 18.37 -3.17
N TYR A 78 5.67 18.49 -3.47
CA TYR A 78 5.18 19.43 -4.48
C TYR A 78 4.40 20.61 -3.88
N GLY A 79 4.13 20.61 -2.57
CA GLY A 79 3.39 21.67 -1.90
C GLY A 79 1.94 21.77 -2.41
N ASN A 80 1.31 20.64 -2.72
CA ASN A 80 -0.04 20.53 -3.33
C ASN A 80 -0.17 21.13 -4.75
N ARG A 81 0.93 21.54 -5.39
CA ARG A 81 0.94 22.09 -6.77
C ARG A 81 0.94 20.97 -7.81
N ILE A 82 -0.26 20.55 -8.21
CA ILE A 82 -0.47 19.43 -9.15
C ILE A 82 -0.49 19.85 -10.63
N TYR A 83 -0.40 21.15 -10.93
CA TYR A 83 -0.45 21.67 -12.29
C TYR A 83 0.95 22.00 -12.85
N ASP A 84 1.96 22.00 -11.97
CA ASP A 84 3.33 22.33 -12.34
C ASP A 84 3.98 21.14 -13.05
N ALA A 85 4.84 21.43 -14.03
CA ALA A 85 5.55 20.40 -14.81
C ALA A 85 6.47 19.51 -13.96
N ASN A 86 6.84 19.95 -12.74
CA ASN A 86 7.60 19.13 -11.80
C ASN A 86 6.77 17.98 -11.22
N PHE A 87 5.44 18.11 -11.16
CA PHE A 87 4.51 17.06 -10.74
C PHE A 87 3.96 16.30 -11.95
N THR A 88 3.44 17.00 -12.97
CA THR A 88 2.70 16.35 -14.07
C THR A 88 3.58 15.38 -14.86
N LYS A 89 4.80 15.79 -15.21
CA LYS A 89 5.74 14.93 -15.96
C LYS A 89 6.03 13.60 -15.25
N PRO A 90 6.57 13.58 -14.01
CA PRO A 90 6.84 12.30 -13.36
C PRO A 90 5.58 11.52 -13.01
N PHE A 91 4.44 12.17 -12.80
CA PHE A 91 3.17 11.48 -12.52
C PHE A 91 2.59 10.77 -13.76
N GLU A 92 2.68 11.40 -14.94
CA GLU A 92 2.15 10.88 -16.21
C GLU A 92 3.12 9.96 -16.94
N GLU A 93 4.40 10.33 -16.97
CA GLU A 93 5.45 9.66 -17.74
C GLU A 93 6.26 8.67 -16.88
N GLY A 94 6.13 8.76 -15.55
CA GLY A 94 6.79 7.89 -14.58
C GLY A 94 8.04 8.49 -13.97
N GLY A 95 8.52 7.87 -12.89
CA GLY A 95 9.70 8.36 -12.16
C GLY A 95 9.35 9.35 -11.05
N MET A 96 8.07 9.42 -10.64
CA MET A 96 7.67 10.14 -9.44
C MET A 96 8.31 9.52 -8.21
N TYR A 97 8.81 10.39 -7.31
CA TYR A 97 9.32 9.95 -6.02
C TYR A 97 8.24 9.20 -5.23
N GLY A 98 8.64 8.20 -4.45
CA GLY A 98 7.71 7.31 -3.75
C GLY A 98 7.26 6.13 -4.60
N HIS A 99 6.05 5.60 -4.34
CA HIS A 99 5.62 4.29 -4.84
C HIS A 99 4.49 4.33 -5.88
N PHE A 100 3.95 5.50 -6.21
CA PHE A 100 2.82 5.64 -7.12
C PHE A 100 3.09 6.67 -8.22
N ASP A 101 2.81 6.28 -9.46
CA ASP A 101 2.58 7.12 -10.64
C ASP A 101 1.70 6.35 -11.63
N LEU A 102 1.15 7.04 -12.64
CA LEU A 102 0.20 6.41 -13.57
C LEU A 102 0.81 5.25 -14.37
N PRO A 103 2.08 5.32 -14.86
CA PRO A 103 2.73 4.17 -15.48
C PRO A 103 2.87 2.96 -14.56
N ARG A 104 3.28 3.14 -13.30
CA ARG A 104 3.37 2.03 -12.32
C ARG A 104 1.99 1.46 -11.98
N ALA A 105 0.98 2.30 -11.79
CA ALA A 105 -0.40 1.85 -11.55
C ALA A 105 -0.91 0.97 -12.71
N LYS A 106 -0.65 1.39 -13.95
CA LYS A 106 -1.00 0.64 -15.16
C LYS A 106 -0.21 -0.66 -15.28
N ALA A 107 1.10 -0.63 -15.05
CA ALA A 107 1.96 -1.80 -15.15
C ALA A 107 1.60 -2.86 -14.09
N GLY A 108 1.28 -2.42 -12.87
CA GLY A 108 0.82 -3.27 -11.77
C GLY A 108 -0.64 -3.73 -11.88
N LYS A 109 -1.38 -3.28 -12.91
CA LYS A 109 -2.82 -3.55 -13.09
C LYS A 109 -3.66 -3.19 -11.86
N MET A 110 -3.31 -2.06 -11.23
CA MET A 110 -4.01 -1.57 -10.06
C MET A 110 -5.47 -1.26 -10.40
N GLY A 111 -6.39 -1.79 -9.60
CA GLY A 111 -7.82 -1.51 -9.72
C GLY A 111 -8.21 -0.21 -9.03
N GLY A 112 -7.49 0.15 -7.97
CA GLY A 112 -7.70 1.38 -7.21
C GLY A 112 -7.05 1.33 -5.83
N ALA A 113 -7.24 2.40 -5.05
CA ALA A 113 -6.81 2.51 -3.67
C ALA A 113 -7.77 3.39 -2.88
N PHE A 114 -7.78 3.21 -1.56
CA PHE A 114 -8.18 4.29 -0.67
C PHE A 114 -7.06 5.31 -0.55
N TRP A 115 -7.34 6.55 -0.90
CA TRP A 115 -6.36 7.64 -0.85
C TRP A 115 -6.40 8.27 0.54
N SER A 116 -5.27 8.25 1.26
CA SER A 116 -5.19 8.77 2.63
C SER A 116 -5.03 10.29 2.64
N ALA A 117 -6.04 11.01 3.13
CA ALA A 117 -5.95 12.44 3.45
C ALA A 117 -5.33 12.63 4.85
N PHE A 118 -4.12 12.11 5.03
CA PHE A 118 -3.39 12.10 6.29
C PHE A 118 -2.79 13.47 6.65
N VAL A 119 -2.84 13.82 7.93
CA VAL A 119 -2.09 14.91 8.56
C VAL A 119 -1.41 14.39 9.83
N PRO A 120 -0.18 14.86 10.15
CA PRO A 120 0.53 14.43 11.36
C PRO A 120 -0.27 14.66 12.65
N CYS A 121 0.03 13.89 13.70
CA CYS A 121 -0.56 14.09 15.02
C CYS A 121 -0.23 15.47 15.62
N PRO A 122 -1.07 15.96 16.56
CA PRO A 122 -0.72 17.06 17.45
C PRO A 122 0.61 16.87 18.16
N THR A 123 1.40 17.94 18.23
CA THR A 123 2.64 17.97 19.04
C THR A 123 2.36 18.39 20.48
N GLU A 124 1.28 19.13 20.71
CA GLU A 124 0.82 19.51 22.04
C GLU A 124 0.02 18.36 22.68
N GLU A 125 0.26 18.11 23.97
CA GLU A 125 -0.42 17.07 24.72
C GLU A 125 -1.86 17.45 25.09
N GLY A 126 -2.70 16.43 25.27
CA GLY A 126 -4.10 16.58 25.68
C GLY A 126 -5.07 16.64 24.51
N PHE A 127 -6.35 16.85 24.83
CA PHE A 127 -7.47 16.75 23.88
C PHE A 127 -8.30 18.03 23.79
N ALA A 128 -7.71 19.19 24.11
CA ALA A 128 -8.39 20.48 24.00
C ALA A 128 -8.75 20.78 22.54
N ASN A 129 -9.90 21.43 22.29
CA ASN A 129 -10.37 21.69 20.93
C ASN A 129 -9.42 22.58 20.13
N GLU A 130 -8.76 23.51 20.81
CA GLU A 130 -7.81 24.47 20.24
C GLU A 130 -6.58 23.78 19.65
N ILE A 131 -6.13 22.69 20.28
CA ILE A 131 -5.02 21.85 19.81
C ILE A 131 -5.40 21.19 18.47
N TYR A 132 -6.67 20.78 18.32
CA TYR A 132 -7.12 19.97 17.19
C TYR A 132 -7.68 20.81 16.03
N ALA A 133 -8.08 22.06 16.28
CA ALA A 133 -8.67 22.94 15.27
C ALA A 133 -7.79 23.15 14.00
N PRO A 134 -6.45 23.33 14.11
CA PRO A 134 -5.59 23.46 12.93
C PRO A 134 -5.60 22.21 12.02
N TYR A 135 -5.79 21.03 12.60
CA TYR A 135 -5.79 19.76 11.87
C TYR A 135 -7.04 19.57 11.01
N VAL A 136 -8.16 20.22 11.38
CA VAL A 136 -9.37 20.27 10.54
C VAL A 136 -9.08 20.99 9.23
N ARG A 137 -8.38 22.15 9.30
CA ARG A 137 -7.96 22.90 8.11
C ARG A 137 -7.00 22.08 7.26
N ALA A 138 -5.95 21.53 7.87
CA ALA A 138 -4.96 20.74 7.14
C ALA A 138 -5.58 19.53 6.43
N THR A 139 -6.57 18.90 7.06
CA THR A 139 -7.30 17.76 6.47
C THR A 139 -8.17 18.21 5.30
N LEU A 140 -8.87 19.34 5.42
CA LEU A 140 -9.62 19.93 4.31
C LEU A 140 -8.72 20.24 3.10
N GLU A 141 -7.50 20.73 3.31
CA GLU A 141 -6.52 20.96 2.24
C GLU A 141 -6.09 19.66 1.53
N GLN A 142 -6.09 18.52 2.22
CA GLN A 142 -5.80 17.21 1.60
C GLN A 142 -7.03 16.62 0.88
N ILE A 143 -8.23 16.81 1.43
CA ILE A 143 -9.48 16.44 0.77
C ILE A 143 -9.65 17.24 -0.54
N ASP A 144 -9.39 18.54 -0.49
CA ASP A 144 -9.36 19.42 -1.67
C ASP A 144 -8.32 18.96 -2.69
N LEU A 145 -7.10 18.62 -2.26
CA LEU A 145 -6.05 18.13 -3.14
C LEU A 145 -6.52 16.92 -3.96
N PHE A 146 -7.17 15.94 -3.31
CA PHE A 146 -7.70 14.79 -4.02
C PHE A 146 -8.83 15.16 -4.99
N GLY A 147 -9.71 16.09 -4.59
CA GLY A 147 -10.75 16.63 -5.48
C GLY A 147 -10.16 17.24 -6.75
N ARG A 148 -9.17 18.14 -6.61
CA ARG A 148 -8.46 18.74 -7.74
C ARG A 148 -7.71 17.72 -8.59
N LEU A 149 -7.11 16.70 -7.97
CA LEU A 149 -6.46 15.61 -8.70
C LEU A 149 -7.48 14.83 -9.54
N ALA A 150 -8.68 14.59 -9.02
CA ALA A 150 -9.74 13.93 -9.77
C ALA A 150 -10.32 14.79 -10.90
N GLU A 151 -10.35 16.11 -10.73
CA GLU A 151 -10.72 17.05 -11.78
C GLU A 151 -9.67 17.14 -12.90
N GLU A 152 -8.38 17.12 -12.54
CA GLU A 152 -7.26 17.20 -13.51
C GLU A 152 -7.06 15.86 -14.25
N TYR A 153 -7.26 14.74 -13.56
CA TYR A 153 -7.07 13.39 -14.09
C TYR A 153 -8.37 12.57 -14.07
N PRO A 154 -9.46 13.04 -14.71
CA PRO A 154 -10.78 12.42 -14.63
C PRO A 154 -10.86 11.07 -15.35
N LYS A 155 -9.86 10.77 -16.18
CA LYS A 155 -9.65 9.45 -16.80
C LYS A 155 -9.25 8.38 -15.78
N TYR A 156 -8.64 8.78 -14.67
CA TYR A 156 -8.09 7.85 -13.68
C TYR A 156 -8.86 7.90 -12.36
N PHE A 157 -9.12 9.08 -11.80
CA PHE A 157 -9.74 9.18 -10.49
C PHE A 157 -11.22 9.56 -10.59
N THR A 158 -11.99 9.09 -9.60
CA THR A 158 -13.40 9.47 -9.44
C THR A 158 -13.71 9.71 -7.97
N LEU A 159 -14.59 10.66 -7.69
CA LEU A 159 -15.17 10.90 -6.36
C LEU A 159 -16.46 10.10 -6.20
N ALA A 160 -16.41 8.80 -6.51
CA ALA A 160 -17.58 7.93 -6.44
C ALA A 160 -18.15 7.91 -5.01
N ARG A 161 -19.47 8.08 -4.87
CA ARG A 161 -20.13 8.20 -3.57
C ARG A 161 -20.55 6.86 -2.99
N SER A 162 -20.50 5.78 -3.77
CA SER A 162 -20.86 4.43 -3.36
C SER A 162 -19.96 3.39 -4.02
N ALA A 163 -19.87 2.20 -3.41
CA ALA A 163 -19.14 1.06 -3.99
C ALA A 163 -19.68 0.70 -5.38
N LYS A 164 -21.00 0.69 -5.56
CA LYS A 164 -21.65 0.40 -6.85
C LYS A 164 -21.25 1.39 -7.94
N GLU A 165 -21.15 2.68 -7.62
CA GLU A 165 -20.71 3.70 -8.57
C GLU A 165 -19.21 3.53 -8.90
N ALA A 166 -18.38 3.27 -7.89
CA ALA A 166 -16.94 3.06 -8.10
C ALA A 166 -16.68 1.83 -8.99
N GLU A 167 -17.35 0.71 -8.72
CA GLU A 167 -17.29 -0.50 -9.55
C GLU A 167 -17.79 -0.24 -10.97
N HIS A 168 -18.91 0.48 -11.12
CA HIS A 168 -19.42 0.85 -12.44
C HIS A 168 -18.40 1.64 -13.26
N ASN A 169 -17.82 2.69 -12.67
CA ASN A 169 -16.80 3.53 -13.30
C ASN A 169 -15.57 2.72 -13.69
N PHE A 170 -15.15 1.77 -12.83
CA PHE A 170 -14.04 0.87 -13.14
C PHE A 170 -14.35 -0.02 -14.34
N TYR A 171 -15.43 -0.79 -14.30
CA TYR A 171 -15.73 -1.78 -15.35
C TYR A 171 -16.17 -1.15 -16.68
N LYS A 172 -16.76 0.05 -16.67
CA LYS A 172 -17.26 0.72 -17.89
C LYS A 172 -16.25 1.68 -18.51
N GLU A 173 -15.48 2.38 -17.69
CA GLU A 173 -14.65 3.50 -18.14
C GLU A 173 -13.16 3.27 -17.89
N GLY A 174 -12.79 2.19 -17.18
CA GLY A 174 -11.40 1.87 -16.86
C GLY A 174 -10.77 2.80 -15.82
N LYS A 175 -11.60 3.49 -15.03
CA LYS A 175 -11.17 4.42 -13.97
C LYS A 175 -10.81 3.65 -12.70
N LEU A 176 -9.88 4.17 -11.90
CA LEU A 176 -9.51 3.59 -10.62
C LEU A 176 -10.64 3.72 -9.58
N ILE A 177 -10.87 2.66 -8.81
CA ILE A 177 -11.70 2.68 -7.59
C ILE A 177 -10.97 3.53 -6.55
N SER A 178 -11.45 4.75 -6.32
CA SER A 178 -10.66 5.80 -5.66
C SER A 178 -11.37 6.47 -4.48
N PRO A 179 -11.88 5.71 -3.48
CA PRO A 179 -12.45 6.32 -2.28
C PRO A 179 -11.40 7.12 -1.49
N LEU A 180 -11.86 8.19 -0.84
CA LEU A 180 -11.02 9.00 0.04
C LEU A 180 -11.13 8.50 1.49
N ALA A 181 -10.06 8.64 2.25
CA ALA A 181 -10.00 8.27 3.65
C ALA A 181 -9.34 9.34 4.52
N ILE A 182 -9.62 9.32 5.82
CA ILE A 182 -8.85 10.07 6.82
C ILE A 182 -8.15 9.10 7.77
N GLU A 183 -6.92 9.42 8.15
CA GLU A 183 -6.08 8.54 8.95
C GLU A 183 -5.81 9.17 10.32
N GLY A 184 -6.71 8.86 11.26
CA GLY A 184 -6.71 9.37 12.63
C GLY A 184 -7.84 10.36 12.88
N LEU A 185 -8.51 10.21 14.02
CA LEU A 185 -9.63 11.08 14.40
C LEU A 185 -9.18 12.41 15.03
N HIS A 186 -7.87 12.65 15.21
CA HIS A 186 -7.39 13.99 15.52
C HIS A 186 -7.78 15.00 14.42
N GLN A 187 -7.97 14.49 13.19
CA GLN A 187 -8.34 15.27 12.02
C GLN A 187 -9.74 15.89 12.09
N ILE A 188 -10.63 15.40 12.95
CA ILE A 188 -12.02 15.91 13.02
C ILE A 188 -12.21 17.06 14.02
N GLY A 189 -11.16 17.52 14.70
CA GLY A 189 -11.28 18.65 15.62
C GLY A 189 -12.20 18.38 16.81
N ASN A 190 -12.23 17.14 17.31
CA ASN A 190 -13.18 16.65 18.32
C ASN A 190 -14.67 16.89 17.98
N SER A 191 -15.03 16.94 16.69
CA SER A 191 -16.37 17.32 16.25
C SER A 191 -17.00 16.28 15.33
N LEU A 192 -18.11 15.69 15.79
CA LEU A 192 -18.95 14.81 14.97
C LEU A 192 -19.52 15.54 13.75
N SER A 193 -19.71 16.87 13.83
CA SER A 193 -20.13 17.66 12.67
C SER A 193 -19.06 17.67 11.60
N THR A 194 -17.79 17.79 11.97
CA THR A 194 -16.66 17.69 11.03
C THR A 194 -16.61 16.31 10.39
N LEU A 195 -16.79 15.23 11.17
CA LEU A 195 -16.87 13.86 10.64
C LEU A 195 -17.96 13.71 9.57
N ARG A 196 -19.17 14.22 9.84
CA ARG A 196 -20.28 14.23 8.87
C ARG A 196 -19.96 15.02 7.61
N LEU A 197 -19.31 16.17 7.75
CA LEU A 197 -18.92 17.01 6.60
C LEU A 197 -17.86 16.32 5.75
N TYR A 198 -16.87 15.69 6.36
CA TYR A 198 -15.87 14.89 5.64
C TYR A 198 -16.50 13.73 4.87
N HIS A 199 -17.50 13.05 5.46
CA HIS A 199 -18.27 12.04 4.74
C HIS A 199 -18.98 12.60 3.50
N GLN A 200 -19.59 13.78 3.62
CA GLN A 200 -20.22 14.49 2.49
C GLN A 200 -19.22 14.89 1.40
N LEU A 201 -17.98 15.23 1.80
CA LEU A 201 -16.88 15.54 0.89
C LEU A 201 -16.23 14.30 0.25
N GLY A 202 -16.71 13.09 0.55
CA GLY A 202 -16.28 11.86 -0.13
C GLY A 202 -15.44 10.91 0.72
N VAL A 203 -15.15 11.24 1.99
CA VAL A 203 -14.45 10.32 2.90
C VAL A 203 -15.31 9.09 3.19
N ARG A 204 -14.75 7.89 3.09
CA ARG A 204 -15.47 6.61 3.23
C ARG A 204 -14.98 5.73 4.37
N TYR A 205 -13.75 5.90 4.85
CA TYR A 205 -13.34 5.38 6.15
C TYR A 205 -12.61 6.43 6.98
N ALA A 206 -12.60 6.21 8.28
CA ALA A 206 -11.71 6.90 9.20
C ALA A 206 -10.95 5.87 10.05
N THR A 207 -9.62 5.98 10.05
CA THR A 207 -8.77 5.29 11.01
C THR A 207 -8.96 5.94 12.39
N LEU A 208 -9.24 5.15 13.43
CA LEU A 208 -9.61 5.74 14.72
C LEU A 208 -8.48 6.56 15.34
N THR A 209 -7.23 6.11 15.21
CA THR A 209 -6.05 6.83 15.67
C THR A 209 -5.00 6.88 14.57
N TRP A 210 -3.94 7.66 14.76
CA TRP A 210 -2.66 7.43 14.09
C TRP A 210 -1.64 7.04 15.19
N ASN A 211 -0.40 7.52 15.14
CA ASN A 211 0.60 7.34 16.19
C ASN A 211 0.44 8.35 17.35
N CYS A 212 -0.81 8.59 17.78
CA CYS A 212 -1.17 9.34 18.99
C CYS A 212 -2.54 8.90 19.50
N HIS A 213 -2.71 8.89 20.82
CA HIS A 213 -4.04 8.82 21.43
C HIS A 213 -4.85 10.06 21.03
N ASN A 214 -6.18 9.93 21.03
CA ASN A 214 -7.08 11.07 20.92
C ASN A 214 -8.23 10.92 21.92
N LEU A 215 -9.20 11.84 21.86
CA LEU A 215 -10.37 11.82 22.75
C LEU A 215 -11.16 10.50 22.70
N TYR A 216 -11.08 9.76 21.60
CA TYR A 216 -11.96 8.65 21.27
C TYR A 216 -11.34 7.27 21.51
N ALA A 217 -10.03 7.13 21.30
CA ALA A 217 -9.39 5.81 21.32
C ALA A 217 -7.88 5.85 21.61
N ASP A 218 -7.36 4.70 22.03
CA ASP A 218 -5.94 4.47 22.23
C ASP A 218 -5.23 4.00 20.95
N ALA A 219 -4.08 4.61 20.64
CA ALA A 219 -3.16 4.19 19.57
C ALA A 219 -2.27 3.03 20.04
N ALA A 220 -1.66 2.29 19.12
CA ALA A 220 -0.67 1.23 19.41
C ALA A 220 0.74 1.77 19.62
N VAL A 221 1.06 2.92 19.01
CA VAL A 221 2.36 3.57 19.05
C VAL A 221 2.13 5.05 19.30
N VAL A 222 3.04 5.68 20.05
CA VAL A 222 3.06 7.13 20.29
C VAL A 222 4.47 7.67 20.11
N SER A 223 4.61 8.98 19.89
CA SER A 223 5.92 9.66 19.89
C SER A 223 6.24 10.19 21.28
N VAL A 224 7.39 9.83 21.83
CA VAL A 224 7.92 10.35 23.09
C VAL A 224 9.31 10.89 22.83
N ASN A 225 9.52 12.19 23.06
CA ASN A 225 10.79 12.88 22.78
C ASN A 225 11.30 12.69 21.33
N GLY A 226 10.39 12.59 20.37
CA GLY A 226 10.70 12.38 18.95
C GLY A 226 10.99 10.93 18.57
N GLU A 227 10.89 9.98 19.49
CA GLU A 227 11.07 8.56 19.24
C GLU A 227 9.71 7.83 19.27
N SER A 228 9.52 6.89 18.35
CA SER A 228 8.33 6.03 18.35
C SER A 228 8.44 4.96 19.42
N VAL A 229 7.40 4.81 20.24
CA VAL A 229 7.35 3.81 21.31
C VAL A 229 5.99 3.12 21.34
N ALA A 230 5.97 1.86 21.77
CA ALA A 230 4.72 1.18 22.07
C ALA A 230 3.93 1.99 23.12
N SER A 231 2.66 2.28 22.80
CA SER A 231 1.79 3.08 23.66
C SER A 231 1.54 2.39 25.00
N LYS A 232 1.35 3.18 26.05
CA LYS A 232 0.68 2.71 27.27
C LYS A 232 -0.82 3.02 27.17
N PRO A 233 -1.71 2.21 27.77
CA PRO A 233 -3.14 2.51 27.76
C PRO A 233 -3.44 3.88 28.36
N TYR A 234 -4.29 4.67 27.69
CA TYR A 234 -4.79 5.95 28.20
C TYR A 234 -6.26 5.80 28.59
N HIS A 235 -7.10 5.36 27.66
CA HIS A 235 -8.51 5.01 27.92
C HIS A 235 -8.70 3.54 28.33
N GLY A 236 -7.70 2.71 28.03
CA GLY A 236 -7.85 1.25 28.11
C GLY A 236 -8.60 0.68 26.90
N GLY A 237 -8.45 1.31 25.72
CA GLY A 237 -9.19 0.96 24.50
C GLY A 237 -10.00 2.15 23.97
N VAL A 238 -11.32 1.97 23.84
CA VAL A 238 -12.24 3.02 23.36
C VAL A 238 -12.83 3.80 24.54
N SER A 239 -12.86 5.13 24.43
CA SER A 239 -13.47 5.99 25.44
C SER A 239 -15.01 6.03 25.32
N LYS A 240 -15.70 6.57 26.33
CA LYS A 240 -17.16 6.80 26.24
C LYS A 240 -17.54 7.68 25.03
N ALA A 241 -16.76 8.73 24.76
CA ALA A 241 -16.97 9.58 23.59
C ALA A 241 -16.69 8.82 22.29
N GLY A 242 -15.75 7.86 22.32
CA GLY A 242 -15.47 6.97 21.19
C GLY A 242 -16.62 6.03 20.85
N HIS A 243 -17.40 5.56 21.83
CA HIS A 243 -18.59 4.76 21.57
C HIS A 243 -19.59 5.52 20.69
N ASP A 244 -19.95 6.74 21.07
CA ASP A 244 -20.90 7.58 20.34
C ASP A 244 -20.38 7.93 18.93
N LEU A 245 -19.07 8.20 18.81
CA LEU A 245 -18.43 8.47 17.54
C LEU A 245 -18.51 7.27 16.57
N ILE A 246 -18.19 6.07 17.05
CA ILE A 246 -18.22 4.85 16.23
C ILE A 246 -19.65 4.53 15.80
N LEU A 247 -20.65 4.75 16.67
CA LEU A 247 -22.05 4.63 16.31
C LEU A 247 -22.46 5.66 15.23
N GLU A 248 -21.94 6.88 15.28
CA GLU A 248 -22.15 7.87 14.22
C GLU A 248 -21.50 7.45 12.90
N MET A 249 -20.28 6.88 12.94
CA MET A 249 -19.64 6.30 11.75
C MET A 249 -20.50 5.19 11.14
N ASN A 250 -21.02 4.28 11.97
CA ASN A 250 -21.94 3.24 11.53
C ASN A 250 -23.22 3.80 10.91
N ARG A 251 -23.83 4.82 11.54
CA ARG A 251 -25.04 5.48 11.02
C ARG A 251 -24.80 6.15 9.67
N LEU A 252 -23.62 6.74 9.46
CA LEU A 252 -23.24 7.37 8.19
C LEU A 252 -22.95 6.37 7.08
N GLY A 253 -22.61 5.12 7.42
CA GLY A 253 -21.99 4.19 6.49
C GLY A 253 -20.50 4.48 6.25
N MET A 254 -19.85 5.14 7.21
CA MET A 254 -18.40 5.31 7.22
C MET A 254 -17.75 4.09 7.84
N ILE A 255 -16.79 3.49 7.14
CA ILE A 255 -16.07 2.30 7.59
C ILE A 255 -15.17 2.68 8.77
N VAL A 256 -15.20 1.86 9.81
CA VAL A 256 -14.32 1.97 10.97
C VAL A 256 -13.03 1.24 10.67
N ASP A 257 -11.91 1.96 10.62
CA ASP A 257 -10.59 1.39 10.40
C ASP A 257 -9.80 1.29 11.71
N LEU A 258 -9.29 0.08 11.98
CA LEU A 258 -8.57 -0.34 13.17
C LEU A 258 -7.06 -0.39 12.97
N SER A 259 -6.55 0.00 11.81
CA SER A 259 -5.14 0.36 11.71
C SER A 259 -4.81 1.49 12.72
N HIS A 260 -3.57 1.51 13.19
CA HIS A 260 -2.97 2.35 14.22
C HIS A 260 -3.43 2.18 15.67
N VAL A 261 -4.57 1.52 15.90
CA VAL A 261 -5.14 1.45 17.25
C VAL A 261 -4.45 0.42 18.15
N SER A 262 -4.54 0.60 19.46
CA SER A 262 -4.06 -0.37 20.45
C SER A 262 -4.84 -1.68 20.38
N VAL A 263 -4.27 -2.78 20.89
CA VAL A 263 -4.95 -4.08 20.95
C VAL A 263 -6.26 -4.01 21.76
N ASP A 264 -6.30 -3.19 22.80
CA ASP A 264 -7.52 -2.99 23.59
C ASP A 264 -8.59 -2.24 22.80
N THR A 265 -8.20 -1.25 21.99
CA THR A 265 -9.12 -0.59 21.05
C THR A 265 -9.63 -1.59 20.01
N MET A 266 -8.77 -2.44 19.44
CA MET A 266 -9.20 -3.49 18.50
C MET A 266 -10.26 -4.39 19.13
N ARG A 267 -10.00 -4.85 20.36
CA ARG A 267 -10.90 -5.75 21.11
C ARG A 267 -12.24 -5.09 21.41
N ASP A 268 -12.23 -3.84 21.89
CA ASP A 268 -13.44 -3.10 22.21
C ASP A 268 -14.33 -2.91 20.97
N VAL A 269 -13.75 -2.44 19.86
CA VAL A 269 -14.51 -2.18 18.63
C VAL A 269 -15.08 -3.47 18.03
N LEU A 270 -14.40 -4.61 18.22
CA LEU A 270 -14.88 -5.92 17.76
C LEU A 270 -15.86 -6.59 18.74
N GLY A 271 -16.17 -5.96 19.88
CA GLY A 271 -17.08 -6.51 20.90
C GLY A 271 -16.46 -7.64 21.72
N GLY A 272 -15.13 -7.69 21.82
CA GLY A 272 -14.39 -8.69 22.58
C GLY A 272 -14.22 -8.40 24.08
N SER A 273 -14.84 -7.33 24.58
CA SER A 273 -14.78 -6.87 25.98
C SER A 273 -16.18 -6.69 26.59
N PRO A 274 -16.98 -7.77 26.73
CA PRO A 274 -18.34 -7.70 27.26
C PRO A 274 -18.41 -7.14 28.69
N GLU A 275 -17.35 -7.29 29.48
CA GLU A 275 -17.21 -6.73 30.82
C GLU A 275 -17.29 -5.19 30.85
N LYS A 276 -17.02 -4.52 29.74
CA LYS A 276 -17.14 -3.05 29.61
C LYS A 276 -18.55 -2.57 29.31
N GLY A 277 -19.51 -3.48 29.06
CA GLY A 277 -20.90 -3.12 28.77
C GLY A 277 -21.12 -2.43 27.43
N TRP A 278 -20.17 -2.53 26.49
CA TRP A 278 -20.29 -2.03 25.11
C TRP A 278 -20.04 -3.17 24.11
N ASN A 279 -20.89 -3.26 23.10
CA ASN A 279 -20.90 -4.38 22.14
C ASN A 279 -20.03 -4.16 20.89
N GLY A 280 -19.23 -3.09 20.87
CA GLY A 280 -18.40 -2.70 19.73
C GLY A 280 -19.19 -2.03 18.60
N SER A 281 -18.52 -1.89 17.45
CA SER A 281 -19.10 -1.38 16.21
C SER A 281 -20.29 -2.25 15.77
N ILE A 282 -21.32 -1.63 15.19
CA ILE A 282 -22.48 -2.34 14.61
C ILE A 282 -22.11 -2.94 13.26
N ALA A 283 -21.37 -2.20 12.43
CA ALA A 283 -20.92 -2.67 11.12
C ALA A 283 -19.53 -3.35 11.20
N PRO A 284 -19.17 -4.23 10.25
CA PRO A 284 -17.84 -4.83 10.16
C PRO A 284 -16.73 -3.75 10.03
N PRO A 285 -15.74 -3.73 10.94
CA PRO A 285 -14.56 -2.89 10.78
C PRO A 285 -13.59 -3.47 9.74
N ILE A 286 -12.58 -2.68 9.38
CA ILE A 286 -11.41 -3.12 8.61
C ILE A 286 -10.12 -2.84 9.38
N PHE A 287 -9.02 -3.43 8.92
CA PHE A 287 -7.68 -2.90 9.10
C PHE A 287 -7.17 -2.54 7.70
N SER A 288 -7.01 -1.26 7.39
CA SER A 288 -6.66 -0.78 6.05
C SER A 288 -5.20 -1.07 5.65
N HIS A 289 -4.30 -1.19 6.64
CA HIS A 289 -2.87 -1.49 6.43
C HIS A 289 -2.20 -2.04 7.71
N SER A 290 -2.54 -3.26 8.11
CA SER A 290 -1.88 -3.96 9.24
C SER A 290 -1.53 -5.39 8.87
N SER A 291 -0.42 -5.89 9.42
CA SER A 291 0.09 -7.25 9.13
C SER A 291 -0.10 -8.19 10.34
N ALA A 292 0.30 -9.45 10.21
CA ALA A 292 0.15 -10.46 11.26
C ALA A 292 1.20 -10.31 12.39
N LYS A 293 0.76 -10.20 13.65
CA LYS A 293 1.65 -9.99 14.81
C LYS A 293 2.48 -11.22 15.17
N ALA A 294 1.96 -12.41 14.86
CA ALA A 294 2.66 -13.67 15.12
C ALA A 294 3.96 -13.81 14.31
N LEU A 295 4.02 -13.21 13.12
CA LEU A 295 5.19 -13.24 12.24
C LEU A 295 6.15 -12.07 12.52
N CYS A 296 5.61 -10.87 12.71
CA CYS A 296 6.38 -9.69 13.11
C CYS A 296 5.70 -9.04 14.34
N PRO A 297 6.28 -9.11 15.55
CA PRO A 297 5.64 -8.72 16.80
C PRO A 297 5.54 -7.20 17.02
N HIS A 298 5.34 -6.43 15.95
CA HIS A 298 5.14 -4.99 16.00
C HIS A 298 3.78 -4.62 16.64
N PRO A 299 3.68 -3.57 17.48
CA PRO A 299 2.40 -3.15 18.08
C PRO A 299 1.28 -2.81 17.09
N ARG A 300 1.66 -2.36 15.88
CA ARG A 300 0.74 -2.07 14.77
C ARG A 300 0.10 -3.31 14.13
N ASN A 301 0.66 -4.48 14.36
CA ASN A 301 0.20 -5.73 13.75
C ASN A 301 -0.90 -6.40 14.58
N VAL A 302 -1.74 -7.16 13.89
CA VAL A 302 -2.95 -7.76 14.46
C VAL A 302 -2.60 -9.07 15.17
N PRO A 303 -2.87 -9.20 16.49
CA PRO A 303 -2.72 -10.45 17.23
C PRO A 303 -3.72 -11.54 16.79
N ASP A 304 -3.39 -12.81 16.98
CA ASP A 304 -4.23 -13.93 16.55
C ASP A 304 -5.61 -13.97 17.24
N ASP A 305 -5.72 -13.56 18.51
CA ASP A 305 -7.01 -13.45 19.19
C ASP A 305 -7.91 -12.39 18.54
N ILE A 306 -7.32 -11.27 18.10
CA ILE A 306 -8.01 -10.24 17.32
C ILE A 306 -8.36 -10.74 15.91
N LEU A 307 -7.51 -11.54 15.28
CA LEU A 307 -7.83 -12.19 13.99
C LEU A 307 -9.06 -13.10 14.09
N GLN A 308 -9.24 -13.81 15.21
CA GLN A 308 -10.46 -14.58 15.45
C GLN A 308 -11.69 -13.70 15.66
N LEU A 309 -11.54 -12.52 16.28
CA LEU A 309 -12.63 -11.57 16.46
C LEU A 309 -13.05 -10.94 15.13
N ILE A 310 -12.12 -10.41 14.32
CA ILE A 310 -12.44 -9.79 13.02
C ILE A 310 -13.10 -10.79 12.07
N LYS A 311 -12.67 -12.07 12.10
CA LYS A 311 -13.32 -13.16 11.35
C LYS A 311 -14.79 -13.34 11.74
N LYS A 312 -15.11 -13.38 13.04
CA LYS A 312 -16.50 -13.46 13.53
C LYS A 312 -17.34 -12.25 13.14
N ARG A 313 -16.70 -11.10 12.93
CA ARG A 313 -17.34 -9.85 12.52
C ARG A 313 -17.44 -9.69 11.00
N ASN A 314 -16.96 -10.66 10.21
CA ASN A 314 -16.87 -10.59 8.75
C ASN A 314 -16.17 -9.30 8.27
N GLY A 315 -15.15 -8.88 9.01
CA GLY A 315 -14.29 -7.75 8.64
C GLY A 315 -13.12 -8.19 7.77
N VAL A 316 -12.26 -7.25 7.42
CA VAL A 316 -11.14 -7.47 6.50
C VAL A 316 -9.85 -6.94 7.12
N VAL A 317 -8.76 -7.70 6.97
CA VAL A 317 -7.40 -7.21 7.26
C VAL A 317 -6.67 -7.06 5.92
N MET A 318 -6.24 -5.85 5.62
CA MET A 318 -5.50 -5.50 4.41
C MET A 318 -4.03 -5.37 4.80
N VAL A 319 -3.20 -6.27 4.26
CA VAL A 319 -1.81 -6.47 4.70
C VAL A 319 -0.93 -5.29 4.30
N ASN A 320 -0.12 -4.80 5.24
CA ASN A 320 0.83 -3.72 5.01
C ASN A 320 2.14 -4.25 4.40
N PHE A 321 2.78 -3.47 3.53
CA PHE A 321 4.05 -3.84 2.87
C PHE A 321 5.27 -3.11 3.45
N SER A 322 5.10 -2.23 4.44
CA SER A 322 6.21 -1.52 5.10
C SER A 322 7.14 -2.53 5.78
N PRO A 323 8.47 -2.51 5.48
CA PRO A 323 9.43 -3.48 6.02
C PRO A 323 9.41 -3.62 7.54
N ASP A 324 9.27 -2.50 8.27
CA ASP A 324 9.24 -2.50 9.75
C ASP A 324 8.04 -3.25 10.36
N PHE A 325 6.98 -3.47 9.57
CA PHE A 325 5.76 -4.16 10.01
C PHE A 325 5.63 -5.57 9.44
N VAL A 326 6.49 -5.96 8.50
CA VAL A 326 6.49 -7.32 7.95
C VAL A 326 7.70 -8.11 8.38
N SER A 327 8.87 -7.47 8.43
CA SER A 327 10.13 -8.15 8.62
C SER A 327 10.78 -7.75 9.94
N CYS A 328 10.29 -8.33 11.03
CA CYS A 328 10.78 -8.00 12.35
C CYS A 328 10.74 -9.17 13.33
N ARG A 329 11.53 -9.07 14.40
CA ARG A 329 11.54 -10.03 15.52
C ARG A 329 11.48 -9.28 16.84
N ALA A 330 11.12 -9.99 17.91
CA ALA A 330 11.11 -9.39 19.25
C ALA A 330 12.46 -8.73 19.55
N GLY A 331 12.44 -7.43 19.82
CA GLY A 331 13.59 -6.62 20.17
C GLY A 331 13.72 -6.43 21.67
N ASN A 332 14.88 -5.91 22.10
CA ASN A 332 15.17 -5.61 23.51
C ASN A 332 15.14 -4.10 23.82
N ALA A 333 14.72 -3.27 22.86
CA ALA A 333 14.67 -1.83 23.02
C ALA A 333 13.66 -1.41 24.10
N SER A 334 13.99 -0.38 24.88
CA SER A 334 13.08 0.19 25.88
C SER A 334 11.83 0.81 25.28
N THR A 335 11.83 1.05 23.97
CA THR A 335 10.67 1.56 23.20
C THR A 335 9.54 0.54 23.09
N GLY A 336 9.81 -0.75 23.32
CA GLY A 336 8.84 -1.82 23.11
C GLY A 336 8.55 -2.11 21.62
N LEU A 337 9.37 -1.57 20.71
CA LEU A 337 9.31 -1.88 19.29
C LEU A 337 10.25 -3.06 18.95
N PRO A 338 9.89 -3.89 17.95
CA PRO A 338 10.70 -5.00 17.51
C PRO A 338 11.95 -4.53 16.75
N ASP A 339 12.92 -5.44 16.62
CA ASP A 339 14.08 -5.22 15.77
C ASP A 339 13.73 -5.61 14.33
N PHE A 340 14.11 -4.77 13.37
CA PHE A 340 14.02 -5.08 11.94
C PHE A 340 14.95 -6.26 11.58
N VAL A 341 14.48 -7.10 10.65
CA VAL A 341 15.20 -8.29 10.16
C VAL A 341 15.36 -8.15 8.66
N GLU A 342 16.58 -8.03 8.15
CA GLU A 342 16.79 -7.86 6.70
C GLU A 342 16.49 -9.16 5.93
N GLU A 343 16.76 -10.31 6.55
CA GLU A 343 16.69 -11.62 5.89
C GLU A 343 15.27 -12.02 5.45
N THR A 344 14.26 -11.52 6.15
CA THR A 344 12.83 -11.77 5.86
C THR A 344 12.16 -10.59 5.15
N ASN A 345 12.92 -9.58 4.71
CA ASN A 345 12.39 -8.40 4.03
C ASN A 345 12.14 -8.71 2.54
N THR A 346 11.20 -9.62 2.29
CA THR A 346 10.92 -10.17 0.96
C THR A 346 9.41 -10.20 0.68
N ILE A 347 9.03 -10.26 -0.60
CA ILE A 347 7.62 -10.39 -1.00
C ILE A 347 7.05 -11.74 -0.55
N GLU A 348 7.87 -12.79 -0.51
CA GLU A 348 7.48 -14.09 0.01
C GLU A 348 7.02 -13.99 1.47
N HIS A 349 7.70 -13.20 2.30
CA HIS A 349 7.30 -13.00 3.69
C HIS A 349 6.01 -12.17 3.81
N VAL A 350 5.80 -11.19 2.92
CA VAL A 350 4.49 -10.50 2.81
C VAL A 350 3.37 -11.50 2.50
N VAL A 351 3.62 -12.47 1.60
CA VAL A 351 2.66 -13.55 1.32
C VAL A 351 2.41 -14.41 2.56
N GLU A 352 3.43 -14.71 3.37
CA GLU A 352 3.25 -15.42 4.64
C GLU A 352 2.29 -14.68 5.58
N HIS A 353 2.36 -13.34 5.68
CA HIS A 353 1.38 -12.57 6.43
C HIS A 353 -0.05 -12.71 5.89
N ILE A 354 -0.23 -12.67 4.57
CA ILE A 354 -1.54 -12.86 3.93
C ILE A 354 -2.08 -14.25 4.27
N MET A 355 -1.26 -15.29 4.09
CA MET A 355 -1.64 -16.68 4.34
C MET A 355 -1.90 -16.98 5.83
N HIS A 356 -1.22 -16.28 6.75
CA HIS A 356 -1.47 -16.41 8.18
C HIS A 356 -2.81 -15.81 8.59
N ILE A 357 -3.19 -14.69 7.97
CA ILE A 357 -4.44 -13.97 8.28
C ILE A 357 -5.68 -14.74 7.81
N GLY A 358 -5.65 -15.35 6.61
CA GLY A 358 -6.76 -16.16 6.11
C GLY A 358 -6.85 -16.21 4.60
#